data_AF-A0A8G1MYN6-F1
#
_entry.id   AF-A0A8G1MYN6-F1
#
_cell.length_a   1.000
_cell.length_b   1.000
_cell.length_c   1.000
_cell.angle_alpha   90.00
_cell.angle_beta   90.00
_cell.angle_gamma   90.00
#
_symmetry.space_group_name_H-M   'P 1'
#
loop_
_entity.id
_entity.type
_entity.pdbx_description
1 polymer ?
#
loop_
_entity_poly.entity_id
_entity_poly.type
_entity_poly.pdbx_seq_one_letter_code
_entity_poly.pdbx_strand_id
1 'polypeptide(L)'
;MTVNLTRIYTKTGDDGTTGLADFSRVPKTHVRLAAYGDVDETNAVIGSALALHAGEIGDREREILLSVQNDLFDVGADLSTPVAEDPKYPPLRIDESYVTRLEGWIDECNADLESLRSFILRGGTPGAALLHQACTVARRAERSVWALLDAEPDTTHAVPVTYLNRLSDLLFVLARRANPGGDVLWQPRGSQG
;
A
#
# COMPACT_ATOMS: atom_id res chain seq x y z
N MET A 1 21.34 5.53 5.12
CA MET A 1 21.07 6.25 6.39
C MET A 1 20.49 5.21 7.35
N THR A 2 21.05 5.02 8.54
CA THR A 2 20.56 3.97 9.47
C THR A 2 19.45 4.56 10.34
N VAL A 3 18.24 3.99 10.28
CA VAL A 3 17.12 4.39 11.16
C VAL A 3 17.37 3.81 12.55
N ASN A 4 17.67 4.66 13.53
CA ASN A 4 17.95 4.25 14.90
C ASN A 4 16.74 4.50 15.80
N LEU A 5 16.00 3.44 16.12
CA LEU A 5 14.88 3.48 17.06
C LEU A 5 15.37 3.19 18.50
N THR A 6 15.92 4.20 19.18
CA THR A 6 16.46 4.05 20.55
C THR A 6 15.48 4.51 21.64
N ARG A 7 14.81 5.65 21.43
CA ARG A 7 13.67 6.12 22.26
C ARG A 7 12.51 6.42 21.33
N ILE A 8 11.38 5.74 21.55
CA ILE A 8 10.21 5.86 20.67
C ILE A 8 9.50 7.20 20.87
N TYR A 9 9.34 7.67 22.10
CA TYR A 9 8.73 8.98 22.38
C TYR A 9 9.81 10.05 22.61
N THR A 10 9.72 11.16 21.87
CA THR A 10 10.66 12.31 21.97
C THR A 10 9.99 13.59 22.48
N LYS A 11 8.64 13.64 22.48
CA LYS A 11 7.81 14.83 22.77
C LYS A 11 7.96 16.00 21.78
N THR A 12 8.77 15.87 20.74
CA THR A 12 9.04 16.94 19.77
C THR A 12 7.86 17.26 18.85
N GLY A 13 6.82 16.42 18.85
CA GLY A 13 5.59 16.64 18.08
C GLY A 13 4.35 16.95 18.93
N ASP A 14 4.52 17.26 20.22
CA ASP A 14 3.41 17.60 21.13
C ASP A 14 2.79 18.97 20.78
N ASP A 15 3.52 19.80 20.05
CA ASP A 15 3.06 21.08 19.49
C ASP A 15 2.24 20.94 18.19
N GLY A 16 1.95 19.70 17.78
CA GLY A 16 1.16 19.42 16.59
C GLY A 16 1.95 19.42 15.28
N THR A 17 3.27 19.40 15.31
CA THR A 17 4.13 19.35 14.11
C THR A 17 5.05 18.12 14.11
N THR A 18 5.71 17.83 12.99
CA THR A 18 6.69 16.75 12.87
C THR A 18 7.78 17.11 11.86
N GLY A 19 8.85 16.31 11.81
CA GLY A 19 9.89 16.40 10.79
C GLY A 19 9.59 15.50 9.58
N LEU A 20 9.87 15.99 8.37
CA LEU A 20 10.04 15.19 7.16
C LEU A 20 11.43 14.54 7.13
N ALA A 21 11.71 13.71 6.13
CA ALA A 21 12.99 13.02 5.98
C ALA A 21 14.19 13.97 5.75
N ASP A 22 13.93 15.17 5.22
CA ASP A 22 14.91 16.25 5.05
C ASP A 22 15.06 17.14 6.29
N PHE A 23 14.43 16.78 7.40
CA PHE A 23 14.35 17.52 8.67
C PHE A 23 13.53 18.83 8.63
N SER A 24 12.91 19.16 7.50
CA SER A 24 11.94 20.27 7.46
C SER A 24 10.74 19.96 8.35
N ARG A 25 10.15 21.00 8.95
CA ARG A 25 9.08 20.89 9.95
C ARG A 25 7.74 21.28 9.34
N VAL A 26 6.75 20.40 9.47
CA VAL A 26 5.40 20.61 8.95
C VAL A 26 4.33 20.28 10.01
N PRO A 27 3.12 20.86 9.92
CA PRO A 27 2.00 20.45 10.76
C PRO A 27 1.68 18.96 10.60
N LYS A 28 1.18 18.29 11.65
CA LYS A 28 0.76 16.88 11.60
C LYS A 28 -0.39 16.60 10.60
N THR A 29 -1.09 17.65 10.18
CA THR A 29 -2.17 17.63 9.20
C THR A 29 -1.69 17.91 7.78
N HIS A 30 -0.38 18.05 7.56
CA HIS A 30 0.18 18.33 6.23
C HIS A 30 -0.11 17.18 5.26
N VAL A 31 -0.42 17.50 4.00
CA VAL A 31 -0.87 16.52 3.00
C VAL A 31 0.17 15.41 2.76
N ARG A 32 1.46 15.76 2.78
CA ARG A 32 2.57 14.80 2.69
C ARG A 32 2.56 13.73 3.80
N LEU A 33 2.22 14.12 5.03
CA LEU A 33 2.09 13.18 6.16
C LEU A 33 0.92 12.24 5.97
N ALA A 34 -0.22 12.75 5.50
CA ALA A 34 -1.38 11.92 5.24
C ALA A 34 -1.06 10.86 4.17
N ALA A 35 -0.33 11.25 3.12
CA ALA A 35 0.09 10.35 2.05
C ALA A 35 0.93 9.17 2.57
N TYR A 36 2.09 9.42 3.22
CA TYR A 36 2.91 8.31 3.71
C TYR A 36 2.34 7.63 4.97
N GLY A 37 1.46 8.30 5.72
CA GLY A 37 0.72 7.70 6.83
C GLY A 37 -0.29 6.65 6.36
N ASP A 38 -1.02 6.93 5.28
CA ASP A 38 -1.94 5.94 4.68
C ASP A 38 -1.19 4.77 4.02
N VAL A 39 0.03 5.00 3.52
CA VAL A 39 0.94 3.94 3.05
C VAL A 39 1.35 3.03 4.21
N ASP A 40 1.70 3.60 5.37
CA ASP A 40 2.02 2.83 6.58
C ASP A 40 0.80 2.02 7.08
N GLU A 41 -0.40 2.61 7.03
CA GLU A 41 -1.63 1.87 7.37
C GLU A 41 -1.90 0.71 6.40
N THR A 42 -1.66 0.91 5.10
CA THR A 42 -1.71 -0.18 4.11
C THR A 42 -0.76 -1.31 4.49
N ASN A 43 0.46 -0.97 4.91
CA ASN A 43 1.47 -1.93 5.36
C ASN A 43 1.01 -2.73 6.58
N ALA A 44 0.43 -2.06 7.59
CA ALA A 44 -0.09 -2.70 8.80
C ALA A 44 -1.27 -3.65 8.51
N VAL A 45 -2.17 -3.30 7.58
CA VAL A 45 -3.29 -4.17 7.18
C VAL A 45 -2.79 -5.41 6.43
N ILE A 46 -1.76 -5.28 5.58
CA ILE A 46 -1.09 -6.45 4.98
C ILE A 46 -0.48 -7.35 6.05
N GLY A 47 0.16 -6.76 7.07
CA GLY A 47 0.68 -7.51 8.22
C GLY A 47 -0.40 -8.30 8.97
N SER A 48 -1.61 -7.74 9.07
CA SER A 48 -2.76 -8.43 9.69
C SER A 48 -3.18 -9.65 8.86
N ALA A 49 -3.22 -9.53 7.53
CA ALA A 49 -3.50 -10.65 6.64
C ALA A 49 -2.43 -11.75 6.78
N LEU A 50 -1.15 -11.38 6.78
CA LEU A 50 -0.03 -12.32 6.98
C LEU A 50 -0.08 -13.07 8.33
N ALA A 51 -0.46 -12.36 9.40
CA ALA A 51 -0.50 -12.95 10.75
C ALA A 51 -1.69 -13.89 10.95
N LEU A 52 -2.88 -13.51 10.46
CA LEU A 52 -4.12 -14.23 10.72
C LEU A 52 -4.41 -15.33 9.70
N HIS A 53 -3.72 -15.34 8.58
CA HIS A 53 -3.88 -16.34 7.51
C HIS A 53 -2.67 -17.30 7.41
N ALA A 54 -1.88 -17.40 8.48
CA ALA A 54 -0.75 -18.31 8.55
C ALA A 54 -1.21 -19.78 8.40
N GLY A 55 -0.85 -20.40 7.27
CA GLY A 55 -1.19 -21.79 6.94
C GLY A 55 -2.26 -21.97 5.86
N GLU A 56 -2.92 -20.89 5.43
CA GLU A 56 -3.92 -20.90 4.35
C GLU A 56 -3.45 -20.14 3.10
N ILE A 57 -2.49 -19.21 3.25
CA ILE A 57 -1.76 -18.60 2.13
C ILE A 57 -0.61 -19.52 1.70
N GLY A 58 -0.41 -19.69 0.40
CA GLY A 58 0.75 -20.40 -0.13
C GLY A 58 2.06 -19.65 0.15
N ASP A 59 3.18 -20.38 0.19
CA ASP A 59 4.49 -19.79 0.47
C ASP A 59 4.83 -18.65 -0.50
N ARG A 60 4.39 -18.78 -1.76
CA ARG A 60 4.61 -17.78 -2.80
C ARG A 60 3.86 -16.47 -2.52
N GLU A 61 2.58 -16.53 -2.16
CA GLU A 61 1.80 -15.34 -1.81
C GLU A 61 2.35 -14.66 -0.57
N ARG A 62 2.85 -15.44 0.40
CA ARG A 62 3.52 -14.91 1.59
C ARG A 62 4.80 -14.14 1.24
N GLU A 63 5.64 -14.69 0.37
CA GLU A 63 6.85 -14.02 -0.13
C GLU A 63 6.54 -12.71 -0.85
N ILE A 64 5.50 -12.70 -1.69
CA ILE A 64 5.03 -11.50 -2.39
C ILE A 64 4.59 -10.43 -1.39
N LEU A 65 3.73 -10.78 -0.43
CA LEU A 65 3.23 -9.82 0.56
C LEU A 65 4.34 -9.24 1.45
N LEU A 66 5.33 -10.05 1.86
CA LEU A 66 6.49 -9.55 2.59
C LEU A 66 7.37 -8.63 1.74
N SER A 67 7.50 -8.91 0.45
CA SER A 67 8.20 -8.02 -0.49
C SER A 67 7.47 -6.69 -0.62
N VAL A 68 6.14 -6.72 -0.74
CA VAL A 68 5.30 -5.52 -0.76
C VAL A 68 5.41 -4.71 0.55
N GLN A 69 5.47 -5.34 1.71
CA GLN A 69 5.67 -4.60 2.98
C GLN A 69 7.02 -3.86 3.02
N ASN A 70 8.06 -4.38 2.37
CA ASN A 70 9.34 -3.68 2.23
C ASN A 70 9.20 -2.51 1.24
N ASP A 71 8.61 -2.77 0.06
CA ASP A 71 8.36 -1.73 -0.93
C ASP A 71 7.53 -0.56 -0.35
N LEU A 72 6.55 -0.82 0.51
CA LEU A 72 5.74 0.23 1.14
C LEU A 72 6.56 1.12 2.09
N PHE A 73 7.64 0.61 2.71
CA PHE A 73 8.60 1.45 3.42
C PHE A 73 9.41 2.32 2.45
N ASP A 74 9.84 1.76 1.31
CA ASP A 74 10.54 2.53 0.28
C ASP A 74 9.65 3.64 -0.30
N VAL A 75 8.37 3.33 -0.58
CA VAL A 75 7.33 4.29 -1.00
C VAL A 75 7.15 5.39 0.05
N GLY A 76 7.05 5.03 1.34
CA GLY A 76 6.96 6.01 2.42
C GLY A 76 8.19 6.90 2.56
N ALA A 77 9.39 6.33 2.38
CA ALA A 77 10.64 7.08 2.37
C ALA A 77 10.73 8.06 1.18
N ASP A 78 10.30 7.64 -0.01
CA ASP A 78 10.20 8.50 -1.20
C ASP A 78 9.24 9.68 -0.92
N LEU A 79 8.00 9.37 -0.51
CA LEU A 79 6.95 10.38 -0.25
C LEU A 79 7.32 11.36 0.88
N SER A 80 8.01 10.89 1.92
CA SER A 80 8.45 11.74 3.04
C SER A 80 9.64 12.64 2.73
N THR A 81 10.30 12.45 1.57
CA THR A 81 11.46 13.24 1.14
C THR A 81 11.09 14.16 -0.02
N PRO A 82 10.96 15.48 0.17
CA PRO A 82 10.75 16.41 -0.95
C PRO A 82 11.82 16.26 -2.04
N VAL A 83 11.41 16.35 -3.32
CA VAL A 83 12.36 16.38 -4.44
C VAL A 83 13.07 17.72 -4.47
N ALA A 84 14.39 17.69 -4.64
CA ALA A 84 15.26 18.88 -4.71
C ALA A 84 16.33 18.68 -5.80
N GLU A 85 16.78 19.77 -6.42
CA GLU A 85 17.73 19.75 -7.54
C GLU A 85 19.14 19.28 -7.12
N ASP A 86 19.59 19.65 -5.92
CA ASP A 86 20.91 19.27 -5.38
C ASP A 86 20.78 18.73 -3.94
N PRO A 87 20.31 17.49 -3.77
CA PRO A 87 20.15 16.92 -2.45
C PRO A 87 21.51 16.54 -1.85
N LYS A 88 21.73 16.88 -0.57
CA LYS A 88 22.97 16.60 0.16
C LYS A 88 23.39 15.12 0.12
N TYR A 89 22.42 14.21 0.01
CA TYR A 89 22.61 12.77 -0.15
C TYR A 89 21.63 12.24 -1.20
N PRO A 90 22.00 11.20 -1.99
CA PRO A 90 21.06 10.56 -2.90
C PRO A 90 19.84 10.04 -2.12
N PRO A 91 18.63 10.57 -2.39
CA PRO A 91 17.42 10.09 -1.72
C PRO A 91 17.05 8.69 -2.24
N LEU A 92 16.47 7.86 -1.37
CA LEU A 92 15.81 6.64 -1.82
C LEU A 92 14.58 7.06 -2.63
N ARG A 93 14.48 6.58 -3.87
CA ARG A 93 13.32 6.75 -4.75
C ARG A 93 12.98 5.38 -5.31
N ILE A 94 11.70 5.05 -5.31
CA ILE A 94 11.24 3.89 -6.07
C ILE A 94 11.25 4.24 -7.55
N ASP A 95 11.32 3.25 -8.43
CA ASP A 95 11.29 3.46 -9.89
C ASP A 95 10.30 2.51 -10.58
N GLU A 96 10.17 2.62 -11.90
CA GLU A 96 9.25 1.82 -12.71
C GLU A 96 9.46 0.30 -12.59
N SER A 97 10.63 -0.16 -12.12
CA SER A 97 10.86 -1.58 -11.89
C SER A 97 10.01 -2.14 -10.76
N TYR A 98 9.63 -1.31 -9.78
CA TYR A 98 8.70 -1.70 -8.72
C TYR A 98 7.31 -1.98 -9.29
N VAL A 99 6.81 -1.09 -10.16
CA VAL A 99 5.51 -1.24 -10.84
C VAL A 99 5.50 -2.46 -11.74
N THR A 100 6.54 -2.60 -12.57
CA THR A 100 6.70 -3.74 -13.50
C THR A 100 6.71 -5.07 -12.74
N ARG A 101 7.34 -5.12 -11.55
CA ARG A 101 7.34 -6.31 -10.69
C ARG A 101 5.95 -6.67 -10.16
N LEU A 102 5.14 -5.67 -9.77
CA LEU A 102 3.75 -5.92 -9.37
C LEU A 102 2.92 -6.47 -10.52
N GLU A 103 3.09 -5.95 -11.74
CA GLU A 103 2.41 -6.44 -12.94
C GLU A 103 2.75 -7.90 -13.20
N GLY A 104 4.04 -8.28 -13.10
CA GLY A 104 4.45 -9.68 -13.22
C GLY A 104 3.79 -10.61 -12.19
N TRP A 105 3.66 -10.16 -10.93
CA TRP A 105 2.94 -10.94 -9.90
C TRP A 105 1.43 -10.99 -10.13
N ILE A 106 0.83 -9.93 -10.66
CA ILE A 106 -0.58 -9.93 -11.05
C ILE A 106 -0.81 -11.00 -12.11
N ASP A 107 0.01 -11.01 -13.17
CA ASP A 107 -0.10 -12.01 -14.24
C ASP A 107 0.12 -13.43 -13.71
N GLU A 108 1.16 -13.65 -12.89
CA GLU A 108 1.45 -14.93 -12.22
C GLU A 108 0.26 -15.41 -11.41
N CYS A 109 -0.29 -14.56 -10.55
CA CYS A 109 -1.35 -14.94 -9.62
C CYS A 109 -2.71 -15.10 -10.31
N ASN A 110 -2.97 -14.34 -11.38
CA ASN A 110 -4.25 -14.33 -12.07
C ASN A 110 -4.39 -15.45 -13.11
N ALA A 111 -3.30 -16.10 -13.52
CA ALA A 111 -3.28 -17.11 -14.58
C ALA A 111 -4.27 -18.28 -14.35
N ASP A 112 -4.42 -18.72 -13.10
CA ASP A 112 -5.27 -19.87 -12.73
C ASP A 112 -6.66 -19.47 -12.22
N LEU A 113 -6.99 -18.17 -12.23
CA LEU A 113 -8.27 -17.68 -11.75
C LEU A 113 -9.31 -17.62 -12.87
N GLU A 114 -10.52 -18.13 -12.59
CA GLU A 114 -11.63 -17.96 -13.51
C GLU A 114 -11.96 -16.47 -13.72
N SER A 115 -12.38 -16.12 -14.94
CA SER A 115 -12.81 -14.75 -15.27
C SER A 115 -14.08 -14.36 -14.48
N LEU A 116 -14.10 -13.15 -13.92
CA LEU A 116 -15.28 -12.61 -13.25
C LEU A 116 -16.33 -12.09 -14.25
N ARG A 117 -17.60 -12.36 -13.96
CA ARG A 117 -18.76 -11.83 -14.72
C ARG A 117 -19.59 -10.79 -13.95
N SER A 118 -19.20 -10.48 -12.71
CA SER A 118 -19.79 -9.47 -11.85
C SER A 118 -18.75 -9.03 -10.80
N PHE A 119 -19.08 -8.03 -9.98
CA PHE A 119 -18.29 -7.68 -8.80
C PHE A 119 -18.33 -8.78 -7.74
N ILE A 120 -17.28 -8.86 -6.93
CA ILE A 120 -17.22 -9.78 -5.78
C ILE A 120 -17.75 -9.08 -4.54
N LEU A 121 -18.53 -9.79 -3.74
CA LEU A 121 -18.76 -9.44 -2.34
C LEU A 121 -17.50 -9.77 -1.55
N ARG A 122 -16.72 -8.74 -1.23
CA ARG A 122 -15.43 -8.86 -0.51
C ARG A 122 -15.62 -9.66 0.79
N GLY A 123 -15.05 -10.86 0.84
CA GLY A 123 -15.22 -11.82 1.92
C GLY A 123 -14.50 -13.13 1.61
N GLY A 124 -15.10 -14.26 1.98
CA GLY A 124 -14.51 -15.58 1.78
C GLY A 124 -13.78 -16.07 3.04
N THR A 125 -12.59 -16.63 2.86
CA THR A 125 -11.71 -16.98 3.98
C THR A 125 -11.28 -15.74 4.78
N PRO A 126 -10.84 -15.89 6.04
CA PRO A 126 -10.29 -14.77 6.82
C PRO A 126 -9.18 -14.01 6.08
N GLY A 127 -8.27 -14.72 5.40
CA GLY A 127 -7.21 -14.10 4.61
C GLY A 127 -7.71 -13.34 3.40
N ALA A 128 -8.64 -13.91 2.64
CA ALA A 128 -9.25 -13.22 1.50
C ALA A 128 -9.95 -11.92 1.93
N ALA A 129 -10.70 -11.96 3.03
CA ALA A 129 -11.37 -10.78 3.58
C ALA A 129 -10.37 -9.68 4.00
N LEU A 130 -9.27 -10.06 4.66
CA LEU A 130 -8.21 -9.13 5.07
C LEU A 130 -7.43 -8.57 3.89
N LEU A 131 -7.16 -9.36 2.85
CA LEU A 131 -6.54 -8.88 1.61
C LEU A 131 -7.47 -7.92 0.85
N HIS A 132 -8.77 -8.19 0.87
CA HIS A 132 -9.76 -7.26 0.35
C HIS A 132 -9.81 -5.95 1.14
N GLN A 133 -9.59 -5.97 2.45
CA GLN A 133 -9.42 -4.77 3.26
C GLN A 133 -8.12 -4.04 2.90
N ALA A 134 -6.99 -4.76 2.78
CA ALA A 134 -5.72 -4.17 2.35
C ALA A 134 -5.87 -3.46 0.99
N CYS A 135 -6.58 -4.09 0.05
CA CYS A 135 -6.89 -3.51 -1.25
C CYS A 135 -7.64 -2.16 -1.14
N THR A 136 -8.64 -2.04 -0.26
CA THR A 136 -9.38 -0.77 -0.11
C THR A 136 -8.58 0.30 0.62
N VAL A 137 -7.70 -0.09 1.55
CA VAL A 137 -6.77 0.81 2.24
C VAL A 137 -5.68 1.31 1.29
N ALA A 138 -5.11 0.44 0.44
CA ALA A 138 -4.16 0.84 -0.61
C ALA A 138 -4.77 1.89 -1.56
N ARG A 139 -6.05 1.73 -1.95
CA ARG A 139 -6.76 2.74 -2.76
C ARG A 139 -6.99 4.05 -2.01
N ARG A 140 -7.07 4.03 -0.67
CA ARG A 140 -7.12 5.26 0.13
C ARG A 140 -5.75 5.95 0.12
N ALA A 141 -4.67 5.19 0.35
CA ALA A 141 -3.31 5.71 0.24
C ALA A 141 -3.05 6.34 -1.13
N GLU A 142 -3.49 5.68 -2.21
CA GLU A 142 -3.41 6.19 -3.57
C GLU A 142 -4.07 7.58 -3.71
N ARG A 143 -5.29 7.76 -3.19
CA ARG A 143 -5.97 9.07 -3.21
C ARG A 143 -5.24 10.14 -2.40
N SER A 144 -4.63 9.76 -1.27
CA SER A 144 -3.84 10.67 -0.44
C SER A 144 -2.53 11.08 -1.15
N VAL A 145 -1.93 10.18 -1.92
CA VAL A 145 -0.76 10.51 -2.76
C VAL A 145 -1.16 11.40 -3.95
N TRP A 146 -2.31 11.16 -4.59
CA TRP A 146 -2.84 12.09 -5.59
C TRP A 146 -3.06 13.49 -5.01
N ALA A 147 -3.66 13.60 -3.82
CA ALA A 147 -3.84 14.89 -3.15
C ALA A 147 -2.49 15.58 -2.86
N LEU A 148 -1.45 14.82 -2.54
CA LEU A 148 -0.09 15.35 -2.39
C LEU A 148 0.48 15.84 -3.74
N LEU A 149 0.34 15.06 -4.82
CA LEU A 149 0.79 15.46 -6.16
C LEU A 149 0.08 16.72 -6.64
N ASP A 150 -1.21 16.88 -6.35
CA ASP A 150 -1.98 18.08 -6.70
C ASP A 150 -1.52 19.31 -5.90
N ALA A 151 -1.17 19.12 -4.63
CA ALA A 151 -0.75 20.20 -3.73
C ALA A 151 0.73 20.61 -3.91
N GLU A 152 1.60 19.65 -4.20
CA GLU A 152 3.06 19.79 -4.26
C GLU A 152 3.65 19.08 -5.50
N PRO A 153 3.24 19.45 -6.73
CA PRO A 153 3.64 18.73 -7.95
C PRO A 153 5.15 18.80 -8.21
N ASP A 154 5.80 19.92 -7.91
CA ASP A 154 7.22 20.15 -8.22
C ASP A 154 8.18 19.41 -7.26
N THR A 155 7.69 18.99 -6.09
CA THR A 155 8.51 18.38 -5.03
C THR A 155 8.08 16.95 -4.70
N THR A 156 7.21 16.35 -5.52
CA THR A 156 6.67 15.00 -5.29
C THR A 156 6.96 14.10 -6.48
N HIS A 157 7.56 12.94 -6.20
CA HIS A 157 7.79 11.94 -7.22
C HIS A 157 6.49 11.21 -7.58
N ALA A 158 6.22 10.99 -8.87
CA ALA A 158 4.96 10.41 -9.33
C ALA A 158 4.89 8.88 -9.25
N VAL A 159 6.01 8.15 -9.36
CA VAL A 159 6.01 6.67 -9.35
C VAL A 159 5.29 6.05 -8.14
N PRO A 160 5.38 6.59 -6.91
CA PRO A 160 4.56 6.14 -5.77
C PRO A 160 3.07 5.97 -6.06
N VAL A 161 2.43 6.87 -6.81
CA VAL A 161 1.00 6.75 -7.08
C VAL A 161 0.68 5.63 -8.05
N THR A 162 1.53 5.45 -9.07
CA THR A 162 1.43 4.33 -10.03
C THR A 162 1.61 2.99 -9.32
N TYR A 163 2.57 2.91 -8.39
CA TYR A 163 2.79 1.72 -7.56
C TYR A 163 1.55 1.37 -6.73
N LEU A 164 0.95 2.34 -6.02
CA LEU A 164 -0.23 2.09 -5.18
C LEU A 164 -1.46 1.68 -5.99
N ASN A 165 -1.67 2.29 -7.16
CA ASN A 165 -2.72 1.88 -8.09
C ASN A 165 -2.57 0.40 -8.47
N ARG A 166 -1.37 -0.01 -8.90
CA ARG A 166 -1.09 -1.39 -9.28
C ARG A 166 -1.11 -2.37 -8.09
N LEU A 167 -0.67 -1.91 -6.92
CA LEU A 167 -0.76 -2.70 -5.68
C LEU A 167 -2.20 -3.05 -5.34
N SER A 168 -3.14 -2.13 -5.57
CA SER A 168 -4.55 -2.42 -5.30
C SER A 168 -5.11 -3.54 -6.19
N ASP A 169 -4.62 -3.65 -7.43
CA ASP A 169 -4.93 -4.74 -8.36
C ASP A 169 -4.33 -6.07 -7.86
N LEU A 170 -3.04 -6.06 -7.47
CA LEU A 170 -2.37 -7.23 -6.92
C LEU A 170 -3.08 -7.77 -5.68
N LEU A 171 -3.41 -6.90 -4.72
CA LEU A 171 -4.11 -7.29 -3.50
C LEU A 171 -5.50 -7.87 -3.80
N PHE A 172 -6.18 -7.38 -4.84
CA PHE A 172 -7.44 -7.96 -5.28
C PHE A 172 -7.26 -9.37 -5.86
N VAL A 173 -6.26 -9.59 -6.71
CA VAL A 173 -5.96 -10.92 -7.27
C VAL A 173 -5.54 -11.90 -6.17
N LEU A 174 -4.69 -11.48 -5.23
CA LEU A 174 -4.28 -12.29 -4.09
C LEU A 174 -5.46 -12.65 -3.18
N ALA A 175 -6.41 -11.73 -2.96
CA ALA A 175 -7.61 -12.03 -2.18
C ALA A 175 -8.44 -13.16 -2.81
N ARG A 176 -8.54 -13.21 -4.14
CA ARG A 176 -9.23 -14.30 -4.85
C ARG A 176 -8.49 -15.63 -4.73
N ARG A 177 -7.16 -15.63 -4.86
CA ARG A 177 -6.35 -16.84 -4.65
C ARG A 177 -6.47 -17.39 -3.23
N ALA A 178 -6.55 -16.50 -2.24
CA ALA A 178 -6.77 -16.86 -0.85
C ALA A 178 -8.18 -17.42 -0.57
N ASN A 179 -9.05 -17.51 -1.59
CA ASN A 179 -10.42 -17.99 -1.47
C ASN A 179 -10.71 -19.17 -2.44
N PRO A 180 -10.11 -20.35 -2.24
CA PRO A 180 -10.23 -21.49 -3.16
C PRO A 180 -11.66 -22.04 -3.28
N GLY A 181 -12.55 -21.73 -2.32
CA GLY A 181 -13.97 -22.05 -2.37
C GLY A 181 -14.78 -21.21 -3.38
N GLY A 182 -14.14 -20.22 -4.01
CA GLY A 182 -14.75 -19.31 -4.97
C GLY A 182 -15.38 -18.08 -4.32
N ASP A 183 -15.53 -17.04 -5.14
CA ASP A 183 -16.03 -15.74 -4.72
C ASP A 183 -17.55 -15.64 -4.84
N VAL A 184 -18.19 -15.01 -3.85
CA VAL A 184 -19.62 -14.68 -3.96
C VAL A 184 -19.78 -13.46 -4.86
N LEU A 185 -20.53 -13.63 -5.95
CA LEU A 185 -20.78 -12.55 -6.89
C LEU A 185 -21.94 -11.66 -6.45
N TRP A 186 -21.76 -10.35 -6.62
CA TRP A 186 -22.81 -9.36 -6.43
C TRP A 186 -23.95 -9.61 -7.42
N GLN A 187 -25.18 -9.64 -6.89
CA GLN A 187 -26.42 -9.72 -7.63
C GLN A 187 -27.14 -8.37 -7.55
N PRO A 188 -27.19 -7.58 -8.62
CA PRO A 188 -27.88 -6.29 -8.61
C PRO A 188 -29.36 -6.48 -8.19
N ARG A 189 -29.77 -5.80 -7.12
CA ARG A 189 -31.13 -5.87 -6.53
C ARG A 189 -31.57 -7.24 -5.98
N GLY A 190 -30.63 -8.17 -5.73
CA GLY A 190 -30.94 -9.53 -5.28
C GLY A 190 -31.53 -9.66 -3.87
N SER A 191 -31.43 -8.62 -3.02
CA SER A 191 -31.96 -8.60 -1.65
C SER A 191 -33.46 -8.28 -1.55
N GLN A 192 -34.18 -8.21 -2.67
CA GLN A 192 -35.65 -8.14 -2.67
C GLN A 192 -36.28 -9.55 -2.71
N GLY A 193 -36.07 -10.30 -1.63
CA GLY A 193 -36.66 -11.62 -1.39
C GLY A 193 -37.06 -11.79 0.07
#